data_AF-A0A7V8Z7E0-F1
#
_entry.id   AF-A0A7V8Z7E0-F1
#
_cell.length_a   1.000
_cell.length_b   1.000
_cell.length_c   1.000
_cell.angle_alpha   90.00
_cell.angle_beta   90.00
_cell.angle_gamma   90.00
#
_symmetry.space_group_name_H-M   'P 1'
#
loop_
_entity.id
_entity.type
_entity.pdbx_description
1 polymer ?
#
loop_
_entity_poly.entity_id
_entity_poly.type
_entity_poly.pdbx_seq_one_letter_code
_entity_poly.pdbx_strand_id
1 'polypeptide(L)'
;MKKQTKLNSFVRRFTREEGGTQLVELAIVLPVMIILMATAAEFGRFFYTYTTLAKATRAGARYLATSAVKTSEDAKARNLIVYGDTAGDGDAVISGLTTQNIRIVRTGGVPILPETVTVEIDSFTYVPLFDLGKLTNQKSLSLSIEVRPSTTMRYLLTQPPI
;
A
#
# COMPACT_ATOMS: atom_id res chain seq x y z
N MET A 1 24.93 70.31 -4.94
CA MET A 1 23.78 69.85 -5.76
C MET A 1 23.96 68.46 -6.42
N LYS A 2 24.74 67.51 -5.85
CA LYS A 2 25.11 66.22 -6.52
C LYS A 2 24.63 64.93 -5.82
N LYS A 3 23.91 65.03 -4.70
CA LYS A 3 23.60 63.88 -3.82
C LYS A 3 22.31 63.14 -4.20
N GLN A 4 21.33 63.84 -4.78
CA GLN A 4 20.01 63.29 -5.15
C GLN A 4 20.07 62.30 -6.33
N THR A 5 21.10 62.39 -7.19
CA THR A 5 21.19 61.61 -8.43
C THR A 5 21.62 60.16 -8.22
N LYS A 6 22.40 59.87 -7.16
CA LYS A 6 22.93 58.51 -6.90
C LYS A 6 21.91 57.57 -6.25
N LEU A 7 20.93 58.11 -5.54
CA LEU A 7 19.90 57.30 -4.87
C LEU A 7 18.92 56.69 -5.88
N ASN A 8 18.53 57.46 -6.88
CA ASN A 8 17.63 56.99 -7.95
C ASN A 8 18.26 55.91 -8.84
N SER A 9 19.57 55.91 -9.04
CA SER A 9 20.24 54.87 -9.83
C SER A 9 20.37 53.53 -9.11
N PHE A 10 20.40 53.54 -7.77
CA PHE A 10 20.50 52.33 -6.96
C PHE A 10 19.18 51.56 -6.93
N VAL A 11 18.06 52.28 -6.75
CA VAL A 11 16.71 51.71 -6.81
C VAL A 11 16.40 51.18 -8.21
N ARG A 12 16.79 51.90 -9.28
CA ARG A 12 16.61 51.44 -10.67
C ARG A 12 17.42 50.18 -11.02
N ARG A 13 18.50 49.90 -10.28
CA ARG A 13 19.34 48.71 -10.49
C ARG A 13 18.71 47.49 -9.82
N PHE A 14 18.20 47.65 -8.60
CA PHE A 14 17.44 46.60 -7.89
C PHE A 14 16.16 46.17 -8.63
N THR A 15 15.45 47.10 -9.25
CA THR A 15 14.23 46.78 -10.04
C THR A 15 14.52 46.23 -11.44
N ARG A 16 15.80 46.16 -11.84
CA ARG A 16 16.25 45.78 -13.19
C ARG A 16 17.21 44.60 -13.17
N GLU A 17 17.32 43.91 -12.04
CA GLU A 17 18.02 42.64 -11.92
C GLU A 17 17.10 41.50 -12.39
N GLU A 18 17.24 41.12 -13.66
CA GLU A 18 16.55 40.00 -14.30
C GLU A 18 16.91 38.62 -13.71
N GLY A 19 17.93 38.57 -12.83
CA GLY A 19 18.40 37.33 -12.20
C GLY A 19 17.45 36.71 -11.17
N GLY A 20 16.48 37.48 -10.66
CA GLY A 20 15.48 36.98 -9.70
C GLY A 20 14.27 36.30 -10.35
N THR A 21 14.01 36.59 -11.63
CA THR A 21 12.81 36.12 -12.34
C THR A 21 12.78 34.60 -12.48
N GLN A 22 13.94 33.96 -12.69
CA GLN A 22 14.05 32.50 -12.81
C GLN A 22 13.69 31.77 -11.51
N LEU A 23 14.05 32.33 -10.35
CA LEU A 23 13.69 31.77 -9.05
C LEU A 23 12.16 31.85 -8.80
N VAL A 24 11.52 32.91 -9.27
CA VAL A 24 10.06 33.07 -9.17
C VAL A 24 9.33 32.08 -10.06
N GLU A 25 9.80 31.86 -11.28
CA GLU A 25 9.22 30.85 -12.19
C GLU A 25 9.34 29.44 -11.61
N LEU A 26 10.51 29.08 -11.07
CA LEU A 26 10.70 27.81 -10.37
C LEU A 26 9.78 27.69 -9.14
N ALA A 27 9.60 28.75 -8.36
CA ALA A 27 8.74 28.73 -7.18
C ALA A 27 7.27 28.43 -7.50
N ILE A 28 6.80 28.78 -8.70
CA ILE A 28 5.43 28.48 -9.16
C ILE A 28 5.32 27.04 -9.69
N VAL A 29 6.34 26.54 -10.40
CA VAL A 29 6.33 25.20 -11.00
C VAL A 29 6.60 24.10 -9.97
N LEU A 30 7.47 24.38 -9.00
CA LEU A 30 7.95 23.41 -8.01
C LEU A 30 6.83 22.73 -7.19
N PRO A 31 5.79 23.44 -6.69
CA PRO A 31 4.67 22.81 -6.00
C PRO A 31 3.96 21.74 -6.86
N VAL A 32 3.74 22.02 -8.15
CA VAL A 32 3.12 21.08 -9.08
C VAL A 32 4.01 19.86 -9.29
N MET A 33 5.32 20.09 -9.48
CA MET A 33 6.30 19.01 -9.63
C MET A 33 6.36 18.10 -8.39
N ILE A 34 6.33 18.66 -7.19
CA ILE A 34 6.31 17.88 -5.94
C ILE A 34 5.06 17.02 -5.85
N ILE A 35 3.88 17.55 -6.18
CA ILE A 35 2.63 16.78 -6.16
C ILE A 35 2.69 15.62 -7.15
N LEU A 36 3.21 15.85 -8.37
CA LEU A 36 3.36 14.79 -9.37
C LEU A 36 4.32 13.70 -8.91
N MET A 37 5.48 14.08 -8.35
CA MET A 37 6.45 13.12 -7.83
C MET A 37 5.89 12.33 -6.64
N ALA A 38 5.21 13.00 -5.70
CA ALA A 38 4.58 12.36 -4.56
C ALA A 38 3.49 11.37 -5.01
N THR A 39 2.65 11.76 -5.97
CA THR A 39 1.61 10.89 -6.53
C THR A 39 2.20 9.65 -7.20
N ALA A 40 3.25 9.82 -8.01
CA ALA A 40 3.92 8.70 -8.67
C ALA A 40 4.58 7.74 -7.66
N ALA A 41 5.27 8.28 -6.65
CA ALA A 41 5.90 7.49 -5.59
C ALA A 41 4.86 6.73 -4.75
N GLU A 42 3.77 7.39 -4.37
CA GLU A 42 2.69 6.81 -3.59
C GLU A 42 1.97 5.70 -4.36
N PHE A 43 1.72 5.91 -5.67
CA PHE A 43 1.14 4.88 -6.54
C PHE A 43 2.05 3.64 -6.64
N GLY A 44 3.37 3.84 -6.80
CA GLY A 44 4.33 2.73 -6.85
C GLY A 44 4.34 1.90 -5.56
N ARG A 45 4.34 2.57 -4.41
CA ARG A 45 4.29 1.92 -3.09
C ARG A 45 2.96 1.21 -2.83
N PHE A 46 1.84 1.81 -3.25
CA PHE A 46 0.53 1.16 -3.20
C PHE A 46 0.51 -0.10 -4.07
N PHE A 47 0.99 -0.02 -5.31
CA PHE A 47 1.05 -1.16 -6.23
C PHE A 47 1.94 -2.29 -5.70
N TYR A 48 3.10 -1.95 -5.12
CA TYR A 48 3.94 -2.92 -4.42
C TYR A 48 3.18 -3.62 -3.28
N THR A 49 2.45 -2.85 -2.47
CA THR A 49 1.67 -3.38 -1.35
C THR A 49 0.57 -4.33 -1.85
N TYR A 50 -0.24 -3.89 -2.81
CA TYR A 50 -1.32 -4.69 -3.38
C TYR A 50 -0.81 -6.02 -3.98
N THR A 51 0.24 -5.95 -4.80
CA THR A 51 0.79 -7.14 -5.45
C THR A 51 1.43 -8.10 -4.47
N THR A 52 2.03 -7.60 -3.39
CA THR A 52 2.59 -8.41 -2.31
C THR A 52 1.50 -9.13 -1.53
N LEU A 53 0.42 -8.42 -1.15
CA LEU A 53 -0.74 -9.05 -0.51
C LEU A 53 -1.39 -10.11 -1.41
N ALA A 54 -1.56 -9.83 -2.72
CA ALA A 54 -2.13 -10.78 -3.67
C ALA A 54 -1.25 -12.02 -3.89
N LYS A 55 0.08 -11.88 -3.82
CA LYS A 55 1.00 -13.03 -3.83
C LYS A 55 0.86 -13.85 -2.55
N ALA A 56 0.74 -13.20 -1.41
CA ALA A 56 0.57 -13.84 -0.11
C ALA A 56 -0.75 -14.65 -0.05
N THR A 57 -1.88 -14.08 -0.49
CA THR A 57 -3.16 -14.81 -0.57
C THR A 57 -3.05 -16.04 -1.47
N ARG A 58 -2.35 -15.92 -2.60
CA ARG A 58 -2.13 -17.04 -3.53
C ARG A 58 -1.27 -18.15 -2.90
N ALA A 59 -0.24 -17.79 -2.14
CA ALA A 59 0.58 -18.76 -1.41
C ALA A 59 -0.25 -19.49 -0.34
N GLY A 60 -1.04 -18.76 0.46
CA GLY A 60 -1.94 -19.34 1.46
C GLY A 60 -3.01 -20.24 0.84
N ALA A 61 -3.65 -19.80 -0.25
CA ALA A 61 -4.65 -20.61 -0.95
C ALA A 61 -4.04 -21.90 -1.52
N ARG A 62 -2.82 -21.83 -2.08
CA ARG A 62 -2.09 -23.00 -2.57
C ARG A 62 -1.76 -23.99 -1.45
N TYR A 63 -1.31 -23.49 -0.30
CA TYR A 63 -1.05 -24.32 0.87
C TYR A 63 -2.31 -25.04 1.33
N LEU A 64 -3.42 -24.31 1.45
CA LEU A 64 -4.69 -24.87 1.92
C LEU A 64 -5.37 -25.80 0.91
N ALA A 65 -5.13 -25.61 -0.39
CA ALA A 65 -5.66 -26.49 -1.43
C ALA A 65 -5.18 -27.95 -1.27
N THR A 66 -4.01 -28.16 -0.69
CA THR A 66 -3.41 -29.48 -0.45
C THR A 66 -3.34 -29.88 1.02
N SER A 67 -3.85 -29.05 1.93
CA SER A 67 -3.79 -29.30 3.38
C SER A 67 -5.14 -29.78 3.89
N ALA A 68 -5.12 -30.68 4.88
CA ALA A 68 -6.32 -31.12 5.56
C ALA A 68 -7.08 -29.93 6.19
N VAL A 69 -8.41 -30.00 6.21
CA VAL A 69 -9.23 -29.02 6.95
C VAL A 69 -9.06 -29.24 8.44
N LYS A 70 -8.07 -28.56 9.03
CA LYS A 70 -7.74 -28.56 10.45
C LYS A 70 -7.38 -27.15 10.91
N THR A 71 -7.74 -26.79 12.14
CA THR A 71 -7.44 -25.47 12.72
C THR A 71 -5.94 -25.18 12.76
N SER A 72 -5.10 -26.21 12.94
CA SER A 72 -3.64 -26.09 12.90
C SER A 72 -3.11 -25.70 11.53
N GLU A 73 -3.70 -26.25 10.46
CA GLU A 73 -3.32 -25.92 9.07
C GLU A 73 -3.80 -24.52 8.69
N ASP A 74 -4.97 -24.10 9.19
CA ASP A 74 -5.44 -22.72 9.05
C ASP A 74 -4.52 -21.72 9.75
N ALA A 75 -4.00 -22.07 10.93
CA ALA A 75 -3.02 -21.24 11.63
C ALA A 75 -1.71 -21.12 10.83
N LYS A 76 -1.17 -22.24 10.33
CA LYS A 76 0.02 -22.22 9.46
C LYS A 76 -0.20 -21.43 8.17
N ALA A 77 -1.37 -21.54 7.56
CA ALA A 77 -1.70 -20.77 6.37
C ALA A 77 -1.76 -19.27 6.66
N ARG A 78 -2.37 -18.87 7.79
CA ARG A 78 -2.38 -17.46 8.24
C ARG A 78 -0.96 -16.96 8.48
N ASN A 79 -0.12 -17.76 9.13
CA ASN A 79 1.29 -17.41 9.34
C ASN A 79 2.04 -17.26 8.02
N LEU A 80 1.85 -18.19 7.08
CA LEU A 80 2.47 -18.14 5.76
C LEU A 80 2.10 -16.87 4.98
N ILE A 81 0.84 -16.43 5.09
CA ILE A 81 0.37 -15.21 4.41
C ILE A 81 0.98 -13.95 5.07
N VAL A 82 1.10 -13.93 6.39
CA VAL A 82 1.53 -12.73 7.13
C VAL A 82 3.04 -12.60 7.19
N TYR A 83 3.75 -13.70 7.44
CA TYR A 83 5.20 -13.72 7.73
C TYR A 83 6.03 -14.39 6.63
N GLY A 84 5.39 -15.08 5.68
CA GLY A 84 6.09 -15.82 4.62
C GLY A 84 6.59 -17.21 5.03
N ASP A 85 6.33 -17.63 6.27
CA ASP A 85 6.60 -18.99 6.76
C ASP A 85 5.47 -19.53 7.65
N THR A 86 5.37 -20.85 7.74
CA THR A 86 4.36 -21.56 8.53
C THR A 86 4.56 -21.49 10.04
N ALA A 87 5.78 -21.26 10.55
CA ALA A 87 6.04 -21.11 11.98
C ALA A 87 5.53 -19.76 12.53
N GLY A 88 5.44 -18.75 11.68
CA GLY A 88 5.02 -17.40 12.07
C GLY A 88 6.12 -16.58 12.72
N ASP A 89 7.37 -16.86 12.35
CA ASP A 89 8.54 -16.14 12.85
C ASP A 89 8.86 -14.93 11.96
N GLY A 90 9.43 -13.89 12.57
CA GLY A 90 9.93 -12.70 11.87
C GLY A 90 8.91 -11.59 11.71
N ASP A 91 9.27 -10.60 10.88
CA ASP A 91 8.43 -9.44 10.61
C ASP A 91 7.34 -9.77 9.57
N ALA A 92 6.19 -9.11 9.69
CA ALA A 92 5.16 -9.22 8.69
C ALA A 92 5.67 -8.74 7.31
N VAL A 93 5.31 -9.46 6.26
CA VAL A 93 5.67 -9.15 4.86
C VAL A 93 5.25 -7.72 4.49
N ILE A 94 4.18 -7.22 5.10
CA ILE A 94 3.74 -5.82 5.02
C ILE A 94 3.44 -5.32 6.42
N SER A 95 3.98 -4.15 6.77
CA SER A 95 3.69 -3.51 8.06
C SER A 95 2.19 -3.27 8.24
N GLY A 96 1.68 -3.65 9.41
CA GLY A 96 0.24 -3.56 9.74
C GLY A 96 -0.59 -4.75 9.30
N LEU A 97 -0.03 -5.71 8.54
CA LEU A 97 -0.70 -6.96 8.22
C LEU A 97 -0.61 -7.90 9.43
N THR A 98 -1.75 -8.45 9.84
CA THR A 98 -1.84 -9.38 10.97
C THR A 98 -2.63 -10.62 10.57
N THR A 99 -2.54 -11.68 11.38
CA THR A 99 -3.30 -12.92 11.14
C THR A 99 -4.81 -12.73 11.26
N GLN A 100 -5.27 -11.66 11.93
CA GLN A 100 -6.69 -11.28 12.03
C GLN A 100 -7.25 -10.72 10.72
N ASN A 101 -6.39 -10.18 9.86
CA ASN A 101 -6.79 -9.70 8.54
C ASN A 101 -7.11 -10.84 7.57
N ILE A 102 -6.79 -12.09 7.92
CA ILE A 102 -6.90 -13.21 7.00
C ILE A 102 -8.21 -13.95 7.20
N ARG A 103 -9.04 -13.96 6.16
CA ARG A 103 -10.28 -14.71 6.11
C ARG A 103 -10.15 -15.90 5.18
N ILE A 104 -10.37 -17.10 5.72
CA ILE A 104 -10.35 -18.36 4.97
C ILE A 104 -11.80 -18.81 4.81
N VAL A 105 -12.23 -19.02 3.56
CA VAL A 105 -13.57 -19.49 3.21
C VAL A 105 -13.46 -20.79 2.45
N ARG A 106 -14.30 -21.75 2.78
CA ARG A 106 -14.40 -23.06 2.12
C ARG A 106 -15.81 -23.22 1.60
N THR A 107 -15.93 -23.59 0.32
CA THR A 107 -17.23 -23.64 -0.37
C THR A 107 -17.35 -24.92 -1.19
N GLY A 108 -18.56 -25.48 -1.24
CA GLY A 108 -18.88 -26.74 -1.93
C GLY A 108 -18.46 -27.98 -1.14
N GLY A 109 -18.86 -29.16 -1.62
CA GLY A 109 -18.51 -30.44 -0.99
C GLY A 109 -19.05 -30.63 0.44
N VAL A 110 -18.22 -31.24 1.29
CA VAL A 110 -18.52 -31.48 2.71
C VAL A 110 -17.52 -30.73 3.60
N PRO A 111 -17.81 -30.45 4.90
CA PRO A 111 -16.95 -29.60 5.73
C PRO A 111 -15.46 -29.99 5.81
N ILE A 112 -15.15 -31.28 5.65
CA ILE A 112 -13.79 -31.83 5.68
C ILE A 112 -13.13 -31.97 4.30
N LEU A 113 -13.93 -31.96 3.23
CA LEU A 113 -13.51 -32.02 1.83
C LEU A 113 -14.31 -30.98 1.03
N PRO A 114 -13.95 -29.69 1.12
CA PRO A 114 -14.57 -28.67 0.30
C PRO A 114 -14.18 -28.82 -1.17
N GLU A 115 -14.91 -28.17 -2.07
CA GLU A 115 -14.53 -28.12 -3.49
C GLU A 115 -13.50 -27.01 -3.76
N THR A 116 -13.64 -25.89 -3.05
CA THR A 116 -12.80 -24.71 -3.21
C THR A 116 -12.40 -24.12 -1.87
N VAL A 117 -11.20 -23.52 -1.85
CA VAL A 117 -10.70 -22.70 -0.74
C VAL A 117 -10.42 -21.31 -1.28
N THR A 118 -11.02 -20.31 -0.65
CA THR A 118 -10.76 -18.88 -0.89
C THR A 118 -10.01 -18.30 0.31
N VAL A 119 -8.91 -17.62 0.03
CA VAL A 119 -8.19 -16.80 1.01
C VAL A 119 -8.40 -15.34 0.64
N GLU A 120 -8.88 -14.56 1.60
CA GLU A 120 -9.16 -13.13 1.46
C GLU A 120 -8.41 -12.36 2.54
N ILE A 121 -7.92 -11.18 2.20
CA ILE A 121 -7.44 -10.21 3.17
C ILE A 121 -8.54 -9.18 3.38
N ASP A 122 -8.95 -9.01 4.63
CA ASP A 122 -10.01 -8.13 5.08
C ASP A 122 -9.46 -7.15 6.13
N SER A 123 -10.07 -5.96 6.21
CA SER A 123 -9.75 -4.95 7.22
C SER A 123 -8.28 -4.50 7.23
N PHE A 124 -7.60 -4.59 6.08
CA PHE A 124 -6.26 -4.05 5.91
C PHE A 124 -6.33 -2.67 5.24
N THR A 125 -5.87 -1.64 5.95
CA THR A 125 -5.85 -0.26 5.45
C THR A 125 -4.43 0.11 5.02
N TYR A 126 -4.28 0.53 3.77
CA TYR A 126 -3.03 1.09 3.28
C TYR A 126 -2.72 2.41 3.99
N VAL A 127 -1.51 2.56 4.50
CA VAL A 127 -1.05 3.78 5.16
C VAL A 127 -0.16 4.55 4.19
N PRO A 128 -0.65 5.64 3.54
CA PRO A 128 0.15 6.44 2.63
C PRO A 128 1.25 7.22 3.36
N LEU A 129 2.35 7.52 2.65
CA LEU A 129 3.40 8.41 3.15
C LEU A 129 2.98 9.88 2.96
N PHE A 130 2.32 10.17 1.84
CA PHE A 130 1.82 11.50 1.50
C PHE A 130 0.28 11.52 1.60
N ASP A 131 -0.25 11.78 2.79
CA ASP A 131 -1.69 11.88 3.01
C ASP A 131 -2.16 13.35 3.03
N LEU A 132 -2.59 13.85 1.88
CA LEU A 132 -3.16 15.19 1.76
C LEU A 132 -4.44 15.35 2.59
N GLY A 133 -5.21 14.29 2.78
CA GLY A 133 -6.41 14.33 3.59
C GLY A 133 -6.12 14.54 5.07
N LYS A 134 -5.04 13.95 5.59
CA LYS A 134 -4.54 14.25 6.95
C LYS A 134 -3.96 15.67 7.04
N LEU A 135 -3.24 16.13 6.01
CA LEU A 135 -2.60 17.44 6.02
C LEU A 135 -3.60 18.60 5.92
N THR A 136 -4.66 18.44 5.15
CA THR A 136 -5.70 19.46 4.90
C THR A 136 -6.97 19.26 5.72
N ASN A 137 -7.02 18.22 6.56
CA ASN A 137 -8.19 17.78 7.29
C ASN A 137 -9.42 17.49 6.39
N GLN A 138 -9.18 16.99 5.19
CA GLN A 138 -10.20 16.65 4.18
C GLN A 138 -10.16 15.14 3.88
N LYS A 139 -11.11 14.37 4.41
CA LYS A 139 -11.11 12.91 4.25
C LYS A 139 -11.18 12.45 2.78
N SER A 140 -11.81 13.23 1.90
CA SER A 140 -11.93 12.94 0.47
C SER A 140 -10.59 12.94 -0.27
N LEU A 141 -9.56 13.60 0.28
CA LEU A 141 -8.22 13.67 -0.28
C LEU A 141 -7.28 12.63 0.33
N SER A 142 -7.76 11.78 1.24
CA SER A 142 -6.93 10.75 1.85
C SER A 142 -6.73 9.57 0.90
N LEU A 143 -5.47 9.14 0.80
CA LEU A 143 -5.07 7.94 0.08
C LEU A 143 -5.08 6.70 0.99
N SER A 144 -5.58 6.83 2.23
CA SER A 144 -5.77 5.73 3.17
C SER A 144 -6.97 4.89 2.72
N ILE A 145 -6.72 3.94 1.83
CA ILE A 145 -7.74 3.07 1.26
C ILE A 145 -7.62 1.64 1.78
N GLU A 146 -8.76 0.96 1.87
CA GLU A 146 -8.79 -0.44 2.24
C GLU A 146 -8.41 -1.34 1.06
N VAL A 147 -7.56 -2.34 1.32
CA VAL A 147 -7.04 -3.24 0.29
C VAL A 147 -7.51 -4.66 0.57
N ARG A 148 -8.26 -5.23 -0.37
CA ARG A 148 -8.97 -6.52 -0.19
C ARG A 148 -8.65 -7.55 -1.28
N PRO A 149 -7.39 -8.01 -1.42
CA PRO A 149 -7.07 -9.06 -2.37
C PRO A 149 -7.66 -10.39 -1.93
N SER A 150 -8.12 -11.18 -2.90
CA SER A 150 -8.63 -12.52 -2.69
C SER A 150 -8.06 -13.50 -3.71
N THR A 151 -7.98 -14.78 -3.33
CA THR A 151 -7.57 -15.84 -4.23
C THR A 151 -8.33 -17.12 -3.91
N THR A 152 -8.99 -17.68 -4.92
CA THR A 152 -9.70 -18.96 -4.84
C THR A 152 -8.93 -20.04 -5.58
N MET A 153 -8.79 -21.21 -4.96
CA MET A 153 -8.22 -22.41 -5.58
C MET A 153 -9.12 -23.63 -5.39
N ARG A 154 -9.01 -24.58 -6.32
CA ARG A 154 -9.65 -25.88 -6.19
C ARG A 154 -8.96 -26.69 -5.09
N TYR A 155 -9.75 -27.30 -4.21
CA TYR A 155 -9.25 -28.20 -3.19
C TYR A 155 -8.89 -29.54 -3.82
N LEU A 156 -7.72 -30.09 -3.45
CA LEU A 156 -7.11 -31.22 -4.15
C LEU A 156 -7.11 -32.52 -3.33
N LEU A 157 -7.40 -32.46 -2.02
CA LEU A 157 -7.49 -33.68 -1.22
C LEU A 157 -8.83 -34.39 -1.49
N THR A 158 -8.73 -35.65 -1.89
CA THR A 158 -9.86 -36.50 -2.28
C THR A 158 -10.24 -37.51 -1.20
N GLN A 159 -9.46 -37.61 -0.12
CA GLN A 159 -9.68 -38.55 0.97
C GLN A 159 -9.63 -37.80 2.31
N PRO A 160 -10.55 -38.07 3.24
CA PRO A 160 -10.51 -37.47 4.57
C PRO A 160 -9.23 -37.91 5.29
N PRO A 161 -8.54 -36.99 5.99
CA PRO A 161 -7.38 -37.36 6.79
C PRO A 161 -7.82 -38.34 7.87
N ILE A 162 -7.12 -39.48 7.96
CA ILE A 162 -7.23 -40.45 9.06
C ILE A 162 -6.84 -39.80 10.39
#